data_AF-A0A953ENP2-F1
#
_entry.id   AF-A0A953ENP2-F1
#
_cell.length_a   1.000
_cell.length_b   1.000
_cell.length_c   1.000
_cell.angle_alpha   90.00
_cell.angle_beta   90.00
_cell.angle_gamma   90.00
#
_symmetry.space_group_name_H-M   'P 1'
#
loop_
_entity.id
_entity.type
_entity.pdbx_description
1 polymer ?
#
loop_
_entity_poly.entity_id
_entity_poly.type
_entity_poly.pdbx_seq_one_letter_code
_entity_poly.pdbx_strand_id
1 'polypeptide(L)'
;MIEGERWIIAVIALAGSLLMGEIAARIVRASMNGPGRSDEVREMARPVGRVLIVVSGAVGLFVALASTSRHAFEEIPDRIVERLPEVLLAGLILVVGYGVAIVASAGVAQSAIRASGRRQRGLERAVRWSVLGVSVALALGQIGVDTTLLALALAVIVGAPALTVALLTAFGGRSVAQEIAAGRAVRSHVRVGYHLDCGEISGLVVAVHPVAVEIETAIGEHVHVPYNLLLSNPYSVTPSRSNVSG
;
A
#
# COMPACT_ATOMS: atom_id res chain seq x y z
N MET A 1 -3.50 -50.82 13.52
CA MET A 1 -2.25 -50.89 12.71
C MET A 1 -2.09 -49.70 11.74
N ILE A 2 -2.62 -48.50 12.06
CA ILE A 2 -2.50 -47.26 11.23
C ILE A 2 -2.03 -46.06 12.10
N GLU A 3 -1.29 -46.33 13.19
CA GLU A 3 -0.70 -45.28 14.05
C GLU A 3 0.73 -44.93 13.65
N GLY A 4 1.41 -45.83 12.93
CA GLY A 4 2.79 -45.64 12.48
C GLY A 4 2.99 -44.62 11.36
N GLU A 5 1.95 -44.14 10.67
CA GLU A 5 2.09 -43.16 9.58
C GLU A 5 1.82 -41.71 10.00
N ARG A 6 1.16 -41.48 11.15
CA ARG A 6 0.71 -40.13 11.54
C ARG A 6 1.85 -39.24 12.04
N TRP A 7 2.88 -39.82 12.67
CA TRP A 7 4.09 -39.10 13.05
C TRP A 7 4.95 -38.74 11.83
N ILE A 8 4.91 -39.55 10.77
CA ILE A 8 5.62 -39.29 9.51
C ILE A 8 5.00 -38.08 8.80
N ILE A 9 3.66 -37.97 8.78
CA ILE A 9 2.97 -36.79 8.22
C ILE A 9 3.27 -35.52 9.03
N ALA A 10 3.40 -35.64 10.36
CA ALA A 10 3.77 -34.54 11.24
C ALA A 10 5.23 -34.08 11.01
N VAL A 11 6.16 -35.02 10.85
CA VAL A 11 7.56 -34.73 10.50
C VAL A 11 7.69 -34.17 9.09
N ILE A 12 6.90 -34.63 8.13
CA ILE A 12 6.84 -34.07 6.76
C ILE A 12 6.25 -32.65 6.76
N ALA A 13 5.28 -32.35 7.62
CA ALA A 13 4.71 -31.02 7.76
C ALA A 13 5.68 -30.03 8.44
N LEU A 14 6.44 -30.49 9.45
CA LEU A 14 7.52 -29.75 10.12
C LEU A 14 8.72 -29.50 9.20
N ALA A 15 9.15 -30.54 8.47
CA ALA A 15 10.17 -30.41 7.44
C ALA A 15 9.69 -29.52 6.29
N GLY A 16 8.41 -29.60 5.91
CA GLY A 16 7.80 -28.80 4.86
C GLY A 16 7.72 -27.31 5.20
N SER A 17 7.45 -26.95 6.46
CA SER A 17 7.39 -25.55 6.91
C SER A 17 8.79 -24.94 7.10
N LEU A 18 9.76 -25.74 7.57
CA LEU A 18 11.17 -25.33 7.66
C LEU A 18 11.81 -25.18 6.27
N LEU A 19 11.50 -26.10 5.34
CA LEU A 19 11.91 -26.01 3.94
C LEU A 19 11.20 -24.86 3.23
N MET A 20 9.93 -24.58 3.49
CA MET A 20 9.25 -23.39 2.94
C MET A 20 9.84 -22.08 3.47
N GLY A 21 10.24 -22.02 4.75
CA GLY A 21 10.95 -20.88 5.32
C GLY A 21 12.34 -20.68 4.70
N GLU A 22 13.09 -21.75 4.48
CA GLU A 22 14.39 -21.70 3.78
C GLU A 22 14.25 -21.40 2.29
N ILE A 23 13.26 -21.98 1.59
CA ILE A 23 13.01 -21.75 0.17
C ILE A 23 12.51 -20.32 -0.03
N ALA A 24 11.62 -19.80 0.83
CA ALA A 24 11.23 -18.40 0.80
C ALA A 24 12.43 -17.48 1.09
N ALA A 25 13.26 -17.80 2.10
CA ALA A 25 14.48 -17.05 2.38
C ALA A 25 15.52 -17.15 1.25
N ARG A 26 15.56 -18.28 0.53
CA ARG A 26 16.47 -18.55 -0.60
C ARG A 26 15.95 -17.97 -1.90
N ILE A 27 14.64 -17.88 -2.13
CA ILE A 27 14.01 -17.14 -3.23
C ILE A 27 14.15 -15.64 -3.00
N VAL A 28 14.01 -15.18 -1.75
CA VAL A 28 14.31 -13.79 -1.37
C VAL A 28 15.81 -13.51 -1.60
N ARG A 29 16.72 -14.37 -1.14
CA ARG A 29 18.18 -14.23 -1.42
C ARG A 29 18.58 -14.43 -2.89
N ALA A 30 17.87 -15.26 -3.64
CA ALA A 30 18.13 -15.50 -5.06
C ALA A 30 17.59 -14.34 -5.90
N SER A 31 16.44 -13.77 -5.55
CA SER A 31 15.92 -12.56 -6.18
C SER A 31 16.69 -11.29 -5.78
N MET A 32 17.42 -11.32 -4.66
CA MET A 32 18.39 -10.28 -4.26
C MET A 32 19.63 -10.20 -5.18
N ASN A 33 19.96 -11.25 -5.94
CA ASN A 33 21.20 -11.36 -6.71
C ASN A 33 21.01 -11.23 -8.24
N GLY A 34 19.84 -10.80 -8.73
CA GLY A 34 19.60 -10.57 -10.15
C GLY A 34 20.19 -9.23 -10.62
N PRO A 35 21.18 -9.19 -11.53
CA PRO A 35 21.70 -7.95 -12.07
C PRO A 35 20.65 -7.27 -12.96
N GLY A 36 20.07 -6.14 -12.50
CA GLY A 36 19.28 -5.26 -13.38
C GLY A 36 17.95 -4.65 -12.88
N ARG A 37 17.65 -4.54 -11.57
CA ARG A 37 16.41 -3.89 -11.09
C ARG A 37 16.62 -2.56 -10.36
N SER A 38 15.69 -1.63 -10.60
CA SER A 38 15.66 -0.21 -10.20
C SER A 38 15.55 0.03 -8.68
N ASP A 39 16.10 1.15 -8.22
CA ASP A 39 16.30 1.46 -6.79
C ASP A 39 15.00 1.62 -5.97
N GLU A 40 13.88 1.97 -6.61
CA GLU A 40 12.57 2.09 -5.95
C GLU A 40 12.01 0.73 -5.48
N VAL A 41 12.28 -0.35 -6.22
CA VAL A 41 11.88 -1.72 -5.83
C VAL A 41 12.75 -2.20 -4.66
N ARG A 42 14.01 -1.78 -4.62
CA ARG A 42 14.99 -2.13 -3.57
C ARG A 42 14.63 -1.51 -2.22
N GLU A 43 14.08 -0.29 -2.24
CA GLU A 43 13.62 0.42 -1.04
C GLU A 43 12.32 -0.16 -0.46
N MET A 44 11.36 -0.57 -1.30
CA MET A 44 10.15 -1.26 -0.83
C MET A 44 10.39 -2.72 -0.44
N ALA A 45 11.41 -3.37 -1.02
CA ALA A 45 11.73 -4.77 -0.75
C ALA A 45 12.29 -5.02 0.66
N ARG A 46 13.00 -4.05 1.26
CA ARG A 46 13.63 -4.25 2.58
C ARG A 46 12.60 -4.38 3.71
N PRO A 47 11.60 -3.50 3.85
CA PRO A 47 10.55 -3.66 4.85
C PRO A 47 9.67 -4.90 4.57
N VAL A 48 9.27 -5.11 3.31
CA VAL A 48 8.38 -6.22 2.91
C VAL A 48 9.05 -7.58 3.11
N GLY A 49 10.32 -7.72 2.71
CA GLY A 49 11.08 -8.96 2.88
C GLY A 49 11.29 -9.31 4.36
N ARG A 50 11.53 -8.31 5.21
CA ARG A 50 11.68 -8.54 6.65
C ARG A 50 10.38 -9.01 7.30
N VAL A 51 9.24 -8.51 6.84
CA VAL A 51 7.92 -8.87 7.34
C VAL A 51 7.53 -10.28 6.90
N LEU A 52 7.77 -10.62 5.64
CA LEU A 52 7.56 -11.98 5.11
C LEU A 52 8.37 -13.02 5.88
N ILE A 53 9.63 -12.72 6.21
CA ILE A 53 10.50 -13.62 6.98
C ILE A 53 9.96 -13.83 8.41
N VAL A 54 9.54 -12.75 9.09
CA VAL A 54 9.03 -12.85 10.47
C VAL A 54 7.67 -13.55 10.52
N VAL A 55 6.78 -13.27 9.57
CA VAL A 55 5.49 -13.96 9.45
C VAL A 55 5.68 -15.44 9.13
N SER A 56 6.51 -15.76 8.14
CA SER A 56 6.80 -17.15 7.77
C SER A 56 7.48 -17.92 8.91
N GLY A 57 8.40 -17.28 9.65
CA GLY A 57 9.03 -17.85 10.84
C GLY A 57 8.04 -18.11 11.98
N ALA A 58 7.11 -17.20 12.24
CA ALA A 58 6.08 -17.41 13.27
C ALA A 58 5.04 -18.47 12.88
N VAL A 59 4.64 -18.52 11.61
CA VAL A 59 3.79 -19.61 11.08
C VAL A 59 4.52 -20.95 11.17
N GLY A 60 5.82 -21.00 10.84
CA GLY A 60 6.63 -22.21 10.98
C GLY A 60 6.73 -22.68 12.43
N LEU A 61 6.97 -21.75 13.36
CA LEU A 61 6.99 -22.04 14.80
C LEU A 61 5.62 -22.51 15.32
N PHE A 62 4.53 -21.93 14.82
CA PHE A 62 3.16 -22.36 15.11
C PHE A 62 2.94 -23.83 14.72
N VAL A 63 3.30 -24.19 13.48
CA VAL A 63 3.16 -25.56 12.99
C VAL A 63 4.04 -26.52 13.79
N ALA A 64 5.26 -26.10 14.15
CA ALA A 64 6.19 -26.88 14.96
C ALA A 64 5.65 -27.14 16.37
N LEU A 65 5.18 -26.10 17.08
CA LEU A 65 4.62 -26.24 18.42
C LEU A 65 3.36 -27.12 18.41
N ALA A 66 2.42 -26.84 17.50
CA ALA A 66 1.19 -27.63 17.36
C ALA A 66 1.47 -29.11 17.06
N SER A 67 2.61 -29.41 16.41
CA SER A 67 3.02 -30.76 16.09
C SER A 67 3.77 -31.48 17.22
N THR A 68 4.56 -30.76 18.04
CA THR A 68 5.38 -31.35 19.12
C THR A 68 4.58 -31.57 20.41
N SER A 69 3.49 -30.84 20.59
CA SER A 69 2.83 -30.69 21.88
C SER A 69 1.79 -31.78 22.20
N ARG A 70 2.09 -33.08 22.08
CA ARG A 70 1.32 -34.14 22.76
C ARG A 70 2.09 -34.90 23.83
N HIS A 71 3.41 -34.72 23.94
CA HIS A 71 4.24 -35.37 24.96
C HIS A 71 4.69 -34.45 26.11
N ALA A 72 4.30 -33.16 26.08
CA ALA A 72 4.55 -32.21 27.17
C ALA A 72 3.32 -32.02 28.11
N PHE A 73 2.22 -32.73 27.86
CA PHE A 73 0.91 -32.52 28.51
C PHE A 73 0.51 -33.62 29.49
N GLU A 74 1.38 -34.59 29.80
CA GLU A 74 1.06 -35.65 30.77
C GLU A 74 0.79 -35.12 32.20
N GLU A 75 1.20 -33.88 32.50
CA GLU A 75 0.96 -33.21 33.80
C GLU A 75 0.07 -31.95 33.72
N ILE A 76 -0.45 -31.59 32.54
CA ILE A 76 -1.20 -30.34 32.36
C ILE A 76 -2.72 -30.65 32.31
N PRO A 77 -3.55 -30.00 33.15
CA PRO A 77 -4.99 -30.22 33.16
C PRO A 77 -5.63 -29.97 31.78
N ASP A 78 -6.55 -30.85 31.34
CA ASP A 78 -7.19 -30.87 30.01
C ASP A 78 -7.70 -29.50 29.51
N ARG A 79 -8.10 -28.61 30.43
CA ARG A 79 -8.58 -27.26 30.12
C ARG A 79 -7.54 -26.33 29.48
N ILE A 80 -6.24 -26.59 29.66
CA ILE A 80 -5.17 -25.79 29.03
C ILE A 80 -4.94 -26.26 27.60
N VAL A 81 -5.14 -27.56 27.31
CA VAL A 81 -4.97 -28.13 25.97
C VAL A 81 -6.04 -27.61 25.01
N GLU A 82 -7.28 -27.43 25.48
CA GLU A 82 -8.37 -26.89 24.66
C GLU A 82 -8.15 -25.44 24.19
N ARG A 83 -7.43 -24.62 24.96
CA ARG A 83 -7.17 -23.19 24.62
C ARG A 83 -5.87 -22.96 23.85
N LEU A 84 -5.04 -23.99 23.64
CA LEU A 84 -3.82 -23.87 22.83
C LEU A 84 -4.07 -23.32 21.41
N PRO A 85 -5.08 -23.79 20.66
CA PRO A 85 -5.32 -23.29 19.31
C PRO A 85 -5.63 -21.80 19.29
N GLU A 86 -6.42 -21.31 20.24
CA GLU A 86 -6.81 -19.91 20.42
C GLU A 86 -5.61 -19.01 20.74
N VAL A 87 -4.78 -19.43 21.70
CA VAL A 87 -3.56 -18.69 22.09
C VAL A 87 -2.57 -18.63 20.92
N LEU A 88 -2.44 -19.73 20.17
CA LEU A 88 -1.59 -19.79 18.99
C LEU A 88 -2.10 -18.88 17.86
N LEU A 89 -3.42 -18.85 17.60
CA LEU A 89 -4.05 -17.91 16.65
C LEU A 89 -3.82 -16.45 17.08
N ALA A 90 -3.99 -16.13 18.36
CA ALA A 90 -3.70 -14.82 18.90
C ALA A 90 -2.23 -14.42 18.67
N GLY A 91 -1.29 -15.34 18.92
CA GLY A 91 0.13 -15.14 18.63
C GLY A 91 0.41 -14.88 17.15
N LEU A 92 -0.21 -15.65 16.25
CA LEU A 92 -0.08 -15.45 14.81
C LEU A 92 -0.59 -14.08 14.36
N ILE A 93 -1.76 -13.65 14.86
CA ILE A 93 -2.34 -12.33 14.59
C ILE A 93 -1.37 -11.22 15.02
N LEU A 94 -0.75 -11.34 16.20
CA LEU A 94 0.21 -10.35 16.68
C LEU A 94 1.44 -10.26 15.76
N VAL A 95 1.95 -11.39 15.27
CA VAL A 95 3.11 -11.38 14.37
C VAL A 95 2.77 -10.77 13.02
N VAL A 96 1.66 -11.18 12.42
CA VAL A 96 1.17 -10.58 11.16
C VAL A 96 0.93 -9.09 11.34
N GLY A 97 0.25 -8.71 12.43
CA GLY A 97 -0.04 -7.33 12.80
C GLY A 97 1.21 -6.47 12.96
N TYR A 98 2.23 -6.99 13.66
CA TYR A 98 3.53 -6.33 13.77
C TYR A 98 4.20 -6.12 12.41
N GLY A 99 4.11 -7.13 11.55
CA GLY A 99 4.58 -7.05 10.18
C GLY A 99 3.90 -5.94 9.38
N VAL A 100 2.56 -5.96 9.37
CA VAL A 100 1.74 -4.94 8.71
C VAL A 100 2.06 -3.55 9.27
N ALA A 101 2.26 -3.40 10.57
CA ALA A 101 2.59 -2.13 11.20
C ALA A 101 3.93 -1.54 10.68
N ILE A 102 4.93 -2.38 10.43
CA ILE A 102 6.21 -1.95 9.84
C ILE A 102 6.01 -1.48 8.40
N VAL A 103 5.30 -2.26 7.57
CA VAL A 103 5.08 -1.90 6.16
C VAL A 103 4.24 -0.62 6.05
N ALA A 104 3.14 -0.54 6.80
CA ALA A 104 2.24 0.60 6.80
C ALA A 104 2.96 1.87 7.26
N SER A 105 3.72 1.81 8.36
CA SER A 105 4.47 2.98 8.85
C SER A 105 5.58 3.41 7.87
N ALA A 106 6.25 2.46 7.20
CA ALA A 106 7.23 2.78 6.16
C ALA A 106 6.59 3.43 4.93
N GLY A 107 5.43 2.93 4.48
CA GLY A 107 4.66 3.53 3.38
C GLY A 107 4.27 4.97 3.68
N VAL A 108 3.77 5.23 4.90
CA VAL A 108 3.40 6.58 5.33
C VAL A 108 4.62 7.49 5.49
N ALA A 109 5.75 6.97 5.98
CA ALA A 109 7.01 7.72 6.04
C ALA A 109 7.43 8.23 4.67
N GLN A 110 7.41 7.35 3.67
CA GLN A 110 7.81 7.66 2.30
C GLN A 110 6.87 8.69 1.67
N SER A 111 5.56 8.51 1.83
CA SER A 111 4.57 9.49 1.36
C SER A 111 4.74 10.86 2.04
N ALA A 112 5.01 10.90 3.34
CA ALA A 112 5.22 12.15 4.08
C ALA A 112 6.48 12.89 3.62
N ILE A 113 7.57 12.16 3.33
CA ILE A 113 8.81 12.75 2.80
C ILE A 113 8.57 13.30 1.40
N ARG A 114 7.88 12.57 0.52
CA ARG A 114 7.56 13.03 -0.84
C ARG A 114 6.69 14.29 -0.84
N ALA A 115 5.76 14.40 0.10
CA ALA A 115 4.84 15.53 0.18
C ALA A 115 5.44 16.78 0.87
N SER A 116 6.23 16.60 1.93
CA SER A 116 6.70 17.71 2.78
C SER A 116 8.20 17.96 2.74
N GLY A 117 8.97 17.11 2.05
CA GLY A 117 10.43 17.12 2.06
C GLY A 117 11.07 16.73 3.40
N ARG A 118 10.27 16.46 4.44
CA ARG A 118 10.74 16.15 5.79
C ARG A 118 10.10 14.88 6.32
N ARG A 119 10.88 14.11 7.09
CA ARG A 119 10.40 12.89 7.73
C ARG A 119 9.58 13.21 8.98
N GLN A 120 8.29 12.86 8.96
CA GLN A 120 7.35 13.09 10.06
C GLN A 120 7.29 11.87 10.99
N ARG A 121 8.25 11.75 11.91
CA ARG A 121 8.35 10.62 12.85
C ARG A 121 7.10 10.42 13.72
N GLY A 122 6.35 11.50 14.00
CA GLY A 122 5.09 11.43 14.74
C GLY A 122 4.02 10.62 14.00
N LEU A 123 3.87 10.86 12.69
CA LEU A 123 2.90 10.18 11.85
C LEU A 123 3.22 8.69 11.69
N GLU A 124 4.51 8.37 11.50
CA GLU A 124 4.98 6.98 11.43
C GLU A 124 4.66 6.20 12.71
N ARG A 125 4.91 6.81 13.88
CA ARG A 125 4.59 6.19 15.17
C ARG A 125 3.09 6.04 15.36
N ALA A 126 2.30 7.04 15.00
CA ALA A 126 0.84 6.98 15.12
C ALA A 126 0.26 5.80 14.32
N VAL A 127 0.71 5.62 13.06
CA VAL A 127 0.30 4.49 12.21
C VAL A 127 0.78 3.15 12.77
N ARG A 128 2.01 3.09 13.28
CA ARG A 128 2.54 1.86 13.88
C ARG A 128 1.72 1.44 15.10
N TRP A 129 1.44 2.39 16.00
CA TRP A 129 0.68 2.11 17.22
C TRP A 129 -0.79 1.81 16.94
N SER A 130 -1.41 2.45 15.93
CA SER A 130 -2.79 2.14 15.56
C SER A 130 -2.93 0.71 15.03
N VAL A 131 -2.06 0.28 14.12
CA VAL A 131 -2.08 -1.09 13.58
C VAL A 131 -1.80 -2.12 14.68
N LEU A 132 -0.83 -1.85 15.56
CA LEU A 132 -0.55 -2.72 16.70
C LEU A 132 -1.74 -2.79 17.66
N GLY A 133 -2.38 -1.66 17.97
CA GLY A 133 -3.56 -1.62 18.85
C GLY A 133 -4.71 -2.47 18.30
N VAL A 134 -5.00 -2.35 17.00
CA VAL A 134 -6.00 -3.20 16.32
C VAL A 134 -5.60 -4.66 16.37
N SER A 135 -4.33 -4.98 16.12
CA SER A 135 -3.84 -6.36 16.15
C SER A 135 -3.94 -6.99 17.54
N VAL A 136 -3.66 -6.22 18.60
CA VAL A 136 -3.83 -6.66 19.98
C VAL A 136 -5.31 -6.88 20.31
N ALA A 137 -6.19 -5.98 19.88
CA ALA A 137 -7.63 -6.17 20.08
C ALA A 137 -8.14 -7.44 19.38
N LEU A 138 -7.70 -7.70 18.14
CA LEU A 138 -8.04 -8.93 17.43
C LEU A 138 -7.48 -10.19 18.12
N ALA A 139 -6.25 -10.12 18.65
CA ALA A 139 -5.62 -11.22 19.37
C ALA A 139 -6.34 -11.52 20.69
N LEU A 140 -6.75 -10.50 21.43
CA LEU A 140 -7.54 -10.66 22.67
C LEU A 140 -8.88 -11.34 22.39
N GLY A 141 -9.54 -10.98 21.29
CA GLY A 141 -10.78 -11.63 20.86
C GLY A 141 -10.64 -13.13 20.60
N GLN A 142 -9.46 -13.60 20.15
CA GLN A 142 -9.22 -15.04 19.95
C GLN A 142 -9.13 -15.82 21.26
N ILE A 143 -8.70 -15.20 22.35
CA ILE A 143 -8.54 -15.85 23.67
C ILE A 143 -9.87 -15.79 24.46
N GLY A 144 -10.96 -15.37 23.82
CA GLY A 144 -12.30 -15.28 24.42
C GLY A 144 -12.52 -14.03 25.27
N VAL A 145 -11.67 -13.00 25.13
CA VAL A 145 -11.92 -11.69 25.77
C VAL A 145 -12.97 -10.95 24.96
N ASP A 146 -14.02 -10.42 25.61
CA ASP A 146 -14.96 -9.54 24.94
C ASP A 146 -14.28 -8.20 24.64
N THR A 147 -13.92 -8.02 23.37
CA THR A 147 -13.25 -6.82 22.87
C THR A 147 -14.20 -5.85 22.19
N THR A 148 -15.52 -6.01 22.33
CA THR A 148 -16.49 -5.17 21.59
C THR A 148 -16.29 -3.68 21.88
N LEU A 149 -16.20 -3.30 23.16
CA LEU A 149 -15.96 -1.92 23.55
C LEU A 149 -14.58 -1.42 23.14
N LEU A 150 -13.55 -2.27 23.24
CA LEU A 150 -12.19 -1.93 22.83
C LEU A 150 -12.09 -1.70 21.32
N ALA A 151 -12.70 -2.58 20.52
CA ALA A 151 -12.74 -2.49 19.07
C ALA A 151 -13.48 -1.22 18.64
N LEU A 152 -14.60 -0.90 19.29
CA LEU A 152 -15.34 0.34 19.03
C LEU A 152 -14.50 1.58 19.37
N ALA A 153 -13.83 1.60 20.53
CA ALA A 153 -12.97 2.71 20.92
C ALA A 153 -11.79 2.89 19.95
N LEU A 154 -11.12 1.80 19.55
CA LEU A 154 -10.04 1.84 18.56
C LEU A 154 -10.53 2.30 17.19
N ALA A 155 -11.71 1.83 16.75
CA ALA A 155 -12.32 2.27 15.51
C ALA A 155 -12.57 3.78 15.51
N VAL A 156 -13.00 4.36 16.63
CA VAL A 156 -13.17 5.82 16.73
C VAL A 156 -11.82 6.54 16.78
N ILE A 157 -10.90 6.14 17.65
CA ILE A 157 -9.60 6.83 17.84
C ILE A 157 -8.74 6.78 16.57
N VAL A 158 -8.77 5.67 15.84
CA VAL A 158 -7.97 5.49 14.61
C VAL A 158 -8.77 5.93 13.38
N GLY A 159 -10.04 5.55 13.31
CA GLY A 159 -10.89 5.78 12.15
C GLY A 159 -11.29 7.24 11.98
N ALA A 160 -11.59 7.97 13.05
CA ALA A 160 -11.95 9.38 12.94
C ALA A 160 -10.86 10.25 12.28
N PRO A 161 -9.59 10.26 12.75
CA PRO A 161 -8.55 11.05 12.10
C PRO A 161 -8.22 10.53 10.70
N ALA A 162 -8.25 9.22 10.47
CA ALA A 162 -8.06 8.65 9.13
C ALA A 162 -9.14 9.14 8.16
N LEU A 163 -10.40 9.16 8.60
CA LEU A 163 -11.53 9.67 7.84
C LEU A 163 -11.43 11.18 7.61
N THR A 164 -11.03 11.96 8.62
CA THR A 164 -10.77 13.39 8.44
C THR A 164 -9.72 13.64 7.37
N VAL A 165 -8.58 12.94 7.42
CA VAL A 165 -7.52 13.06 6.40
C VAL A 165 -8.01 12.63 5.02
N ALA A 166 -8.79 11.54 4.95
CA ALA A 166 -9.39 11.07 3.71
C ALA A 166 -10.32 12.13 3.10
N LEU A 167 -11.19 12.75 3.91
CA LEU A 167 -12.10 13.80 3.46
C LEU A 167 -11.35 15.06 3.04
N LEU A 168 -10.38 15.52 3.84
CA LEU A 168 -9.54 16.68 3.49
C LEU A 168 -8.83 16.46 2.15
N THR A 169 -8.30 15.26 1.92
CA THR A 169 -7.64 14.91 0.67
C THR A 169 -8.62 14.81 -0.50
N ALA A 170 -9.78 14.17 -0.28
CA ALA A 170 -10.82 14.00 -1.30
C ALA A 170 -11.39 15.34 -1.77
N PHE A 171 -11.71 16.24 -0.84
CA PHE A 171 -12.23 17.56 -1.18
C PHE A 171 -11.12 18.52 -1.65
N GLY A 172 -9.93 18.48 -1.05
CA GLY A 172 -8.80 19.33 -1.42
C GLY A 172 -8.21 19.02 -2.80
N GLY A 173 -8.25 17.76 -3.24
CA GLY A 173 -7.77 17.33 -4.55
C GLY A 173 -8.81 17.44 -5.67
N ARG A 174 -10.05 17.83 -5.37
CA ARG A 174 -11.18 17.77 -6.32
C ARG A 174 -10.91 18.59 -7.59
N SER A 175 -10.39 19.81 -7.47
CA SER A 175 -10.09 20.67 -8.62
C SER A 175 -9.02 20.07 -9.53
N VAL A 176 -7.94 19.55 -8.95
CA VAL A 176 -6.85 18.90 -9.71
C VAL A 176 -7.37 17.63 -10.40
N ALA A 177 -8.19 16.83 -9.72
CA ALA A 177 -8.80 15.65 -10.31
C ALA A 177 -9.73 16.01 -11.49
N GLN A 178 -10.47 17.11 -11.39
CA GLN A 178 -11.29 17.65 -12.48
C GLN A 178 -10.42 18.05 -13.68
N GLU A 179 -9.31 18.76 -13.47
CA GLU A 179 -8.39 19.13 -14.55
C GLU A 179 -7.77 17.90 -15.23
N ILE A 180 -7.34 16.89 -14.46
CA ILE A 180 -6.77 15.67 -15.03
C ILE A 180 -7.81 14.91 -15.86
N ALA A 181 -9.05 14.82 -15.36
CA ALA A 181 -10.15 14.18 -16.09
C ALA A 181 -10.48 14.94 -17.38
N ALA A 182 -10.57 16.27 -17.29
CA ALA A 182 -10.79 17.14 -18.44
C ALA A 182 -9.68 17.02 -19.48
N GLY A 183 -8.42 17.04 -19.01
CA GLY A 183 -7.24 16.86 -19.85
C GLY A 183 -7.26 15.55 -20.62
N ARG A 184 -7.65 14.44 -19.99
CA ARG A 184 -7.81 13.16 -20.72
C ARG A 184 -8.85 13.22 -21.83
N ALA A 185 -9.95 13.95 -21.65
CA ALA A 185 -11.00 14.08 -22.67
C ALA A 185 -10.55 14.95 -23.86
N VAL A 186 -9.74 15.99 -23.61
CA VAL A 186 -9.30 16.94 -24.64
C VAL A 186 -8.03 16.46 -25.38
N ARG A 187 -7.24 15.57 -24.77
CA ARG A 187 -5.93 15.11 -25.30
C ARG A 187 -5.96 14.50 -26.69
N SER A 188 -7.10 13.98 -27.15
CA SER A 188 -7.24 13.45 -28.51
C SER A 188 -7.34 14.54 -29.58
N HIS A 189 -7.81 15.74 -29.22
CA HIS A 189 -8.09 16.85 -30.15
C HIS A 189 -7.03 17.95 -30.11
N VAL A 190 -6.32 18.10 -29.00
CA VAL A 190 -5.27 19.13 -28.83
C VAL A 190 -3.88 18.49 -28.94
N ARG A 191 -3.09 18.96 -29.91
CA ARG A 191 -1.72 18.52 -30.17
C ARG A 191 -0.78 19.72 -30.28
N VAL A 192 0.49 19.49 -29.95
CA VAL A 192 1.55 20.48 -30.15
C VAL A 192 1.63 20.88 -31.63
N GLY A 193 1.80 22.17 -31.89
CA GLY A 193 1.83 22.75 -33.24
C GLY A 193 0.46 23.05 -33.85
N TYR A 194 -0.64 22.89 -33.09
CA TYR A 194 -1.95 23.32 -33.52
C TYR A 194 -2.24 24.74 -32.99
N HIS A 195 -3.05 25.50 -33.72
CA HIS A 195 -3.61 26.75 -33.23
C HIS A 195 -4.90 26.44 -32.46
N LEU A 196 -4.91 26.80 -31.18
CA LEU A 196 -6.04 26.62 -30.27
C LEU A 196 -6.73 27.98 -30.11
N ASP A 197 -8.02 28.01 -30.43
CA ASP A 197 -8.87 29.18 -30.21
C ASP A 197 -10.00 28.81 -29.25
N CYS A 198 -10.05 29.51 -28.13
CA CYS A 198 -11.05 29.34 -27.08
C CYS A 198 -11.63 30.72 -26.70
N GLY A 199 -12.12 31.47 -27.69
CA GLY A 199 -12.80 32.74 -27.48
C GLY A 199 -11.82 33.89 -27.29
N GLU A 200 -11.63 34.35 -26.05
CA GLU A 200 -10.71 35.46 -25.76
C GLU A 200 -9.24 35.04 -25.77
N ILE A 201 -8.97 33.74 -25.72
CA ILE A 201 -7.62 33.17 -25.61
C ILE A 201 -7.34 32.35 -26.88
N SER A 202 -6.38 32.80 -27.68
CA SER A 202 -5.97 32.15 -28.92
C SER A 202 -4.46 32.15 -29.09
N GLY A 203 -3.90 31.02 -29.56
CA GLY A 203 -2.45 30.85 -29.65
C GLY A 203 -2.01 29.50 -30.21
N LEU A 204 -0.70 29.35 -30.45
CA LEU A 204 -0.09 28.10 -30.88
C LEU A 204 0.14 27.19 -29.67
N VAL A 205 -0.31 25.95 -29.71
CA VAL A 205 -0.05 24.96 -28.65
C VAL A 205 1.43 24.56 -28.68
N VAL A 206 2.16 24.95 -27.63
CA VAL A 206 3.59 24.66 -27.47
C VAL A 206 3.79 23.39 -26.65
N ALA A 207 2.98 23.20 -25.60
CA ALA A 207 3.07 22.03 -24.73
C ALA A 207 1.70 21.61 -24.18
N VAL A 208 1.56 20.32 -23.92
CA VAL A 208 0.36 19.73 -23.32
C VAL A 208 0.75 19.14 -21.96
N HIS A 209 0.38 19.83 -20.88
CA HIS A 209 0.71 19.43 -19.50
C HIS A 209 -0.42 18.58 -18.88
N PRO A 210 -0.21 17.91 -17.74
CA PRO A 210 -1.23 17.08 -17.13
C PRO A 210 -2.52 17.83 -16.69
N VAL A 211 -2.42 19.13 -16.40
CA VAL A 211 -3.52 19.95 -15.85
C VAL A 211 -3.83 21.21 -16.66
N ALA A 212 -3.06 21.50 -17.70
CA ALA A 212 -3.27 22.66 -18.56
C ALA A 212 -2.63 22.44 -19.94
N VAL A 213 -3.05 23.23 -20.93
CA VAL A 213 -2.35 23.37 -22.21
C VAL A 213 -1.58 24.69 -22.19
N GLU A 214 -0.34 24.66 -22.63
CA GLU A 214 0.46 25.87 -22.81
C GLU A 214 0.36 26.32 -24.25
N ILE A 215 -0.06 27.57 -24.43
CA ILE A 215 -0.13 28.22 -25.73
C ILE A 215 0.79 29.43 -25.79
N GLU A 216 1.34 29.70 -26.96
CA GLU A 216 2.05 30.92 -27.28
C GLU A 216 1.10 31.86 -28.04
N THR A 217 0.83 33.03 -27.48
CA THR A 217 -0.05 34.04 -28.08
C THR A 217 0.65 34.75 -29.24
N ALA A 218 -0.09 35.51 -30.05
CA ALA A 218 0.48 36.30 -31.15
C ALA A 218 1.52 37.34 -30.70
N ILE A 219 1.57 37.68 -29.41
CA ILE A 219 2.50 38.63 -28.79
C ILE A 219 3.76 37.90 -28.24
N GLY A 220 3.81 36.56 -28.37
CA GLY A 220 4.93 35.72 -27.88
C GLY A 220 4.86 35.40 -26.38
N GLU A 221 3.72 35.62 -25.73
CA GLU A 221 3.52 35.27 -24.32
C GLU A 221 3.07 33.80 -24.18
N HIS A 222 3.66 33.08 -23.22
CA HIS A 222 3.29 31.72 -22.85
C HIS A 222 2.17 31.74 -21.80
N VAL A 223 0.98 31.28 -22.20
CA VAL A 223 -0.20 31.26 -21.34
C VAL A 223 -0.61 29.81 -21.07
N HIS A 224 -0.84 29.48 -19.81
CA HIS A 224 -1.39 28.19 -19.41
C HIS A 224 -2.91 28.26 -19.34
N VAL A 225 -3.57 27.48 -20.19
CA VAL A 225 -5.03 27.36 -20.25
C VAL A 225 -5.46 26.06 -19.57
N PRO A 226 -6.16 26.13 -18.42
CA PRO A 226 -6.78 24.98 -17.77
C PRO A 226 -7.72 24.21 -18.71
N TYR A 227 -7.80 22.89 -18.55
CA TYR A 227 -8.66 22.05 -19.37
C TYR A 227 -10.15 22.27 -19.07
N ASN A 228 -10.49 22.67 -17.84
CA ASN A 228 -11.88 22.98 -17.52
C ASN A 228 -12.45 24.13 -18.39
N LEU A 229 -11.63 25.14 -18.73
CA LEU A 229 -12.01 26.27 -19.56
C LEU A 229 -12.26 25.85 -21.01
N LEU A 230 -11.44 24.91 -21.51
CA LEU A 230 -11.63 24.31 -22.83
C LEU A 230 -12.88 23.45 -22.89
N LEU A 231 -13.30 22.82 -21.80
CA LEU A 231 -14.54 22.03 -21.77
C LEU A 231 -15.80 22.86 -21.50
N SER A 232 -15.67 23.98 -20.79
CA SER A 232 -16.80 24.86 -20.51
C SER A 232 -17.17 25.79 -21.67
N ASN A 233 -16.24 26.00 -22.60
CA ASN A 233 -16.43 26.89 -23.73
C ASN A 233 -16.26 26.14 -25.06
N PRO A 234 -16.95 26.57 -26.14
CA PRO A 234 -16.62 26.11 -27.48
C PRO A 234 -15.16 26.44 -27.80
N TYR A 235 -14.41 25.45 -28.24
CA TYR A 235 -13.03 25.63 -28.70
C TYR A 235 -12.89 25.06 -30.11
N SER A 236 -11.97 25.64 -30.88
CA SER A 236 -11.57 25.12 -32.18
C SER A 236 -10.08 24.84 -32.19
N VAL A 237 -9.68 23.79 -32.91
CA VAL A 237 -8.29 23.39 -33.03
C VAL A 237 -7.97 23.23 -34.51
N THR A 238 -7.07 24.06 -35.02
CA THR A 238 -6.68 24.05 -36.44
C THR A 238 -5.18 23.75 -36.55
N PRO A 239 -4.72 22.84 -37.42
CA PRO A 239 -3.28 22.62 -37.60
C PRO A 239 -2.62 23.93 -38.06
N SER A 240 -1.51 24.31 -37.41
CA SER A 240 -0.76 25.51 -37.81
C SER A 240 -0.20 25.30 -39.21
N ARG A 241 -0.61 26.14 -40.16
CA ARG A 241 -0.11 26.13 -41.54
C ARG A 241 1.32 26.68 -41.56
N SER A 242 2.28 25.92 -41.06
CA SER A 242 3.71 26.24 -41.21
C SER A 242 4.58 25.03 -41.57
N ASN A 243 4.00 23.91 -42.00
CA ASN A 243 4.78 22.76 -42.49
C ASN A 243 4.21 22.09 -43.76
N VAL A 244 3.88 22.91 -44.78
CA VAL A 244 3.77 22.47 -46.17
C VAL A 244 4.56 23.43 -47.06
N SER A 245 5.89 23.43 -46.90
CA SER A 245 6.86 23.93 -47.89
C SER A 245 8.29 23.75 -47.37
N GLY A 246 9.04 22.80 -47.93
CA GLY A 246 10.47 22.62 -47.67
C GLY A 246 10.87 21.16 -47.57
#